data_AF-E5AP16-F1
#
_entry.id   AF-E5AP16-F1
#
_cell.length_a   1.000
_cell.length_b   1.000
_cell.length_c   1.000
_cell.angle_alpha   90.00
_cell.angle_beta   90.00
_cell.angle_gamma   90.00
#
_symmetry.space_group_name_H-M   'P 1'
#
loop_
_entity.id
_entity.type
_entity.pdbx_description
1 polymer ?
#
loop_
_entity_poly.entity_id
_entity_poly.type
_entity_poly.pdbx_seq_one_letter_code
_entity_poly.pdbx_strand_id
1 'polypeptide(L)'
;MATGASGASCGVNAVAPVNAKRVYRVMRTHALLIQRRPQPPRAQRRHDGKVAVEHSNQRWCSDGFEFRCDNGEVLRMTFALDCCDHEAMSWMATTAGYSGNMA
;
A
#
# COMPACT_ATOMS: atom_id res chain seq x y z
N MET A 1 55.58 -25.68 0.74
CA MET A 1 54.71 -24.51 1.00
C MET A 1 53.88 -24.25 -0.24
N ALA A 2 52.67 -23.73 -0.03
CA ALA A 2 51.49 -23.85 -0.87
C ALA A 2 51.59 -23.41 -2.35
N THR A 3 50.76 -24.10 -3.13
CA THR A 3 50.27 -23.86 -4.49
C THR A 3 49.78 -22.42 -4.74
N GLY A 4 50.25 -21.80 -5.82
CA GLY A 4 49.67 -20.57 -6.38
C GLY A 4 48.54 -20.88 -7.36
N ALA A 5 47.30 -20.87 -6.88
CA ALA A 5 46.12 -20.95 -7.73
C ALA A 5 45.88 -19.57 -8.38
N SER A 6 46.09 -19.49 -9.69
CA SER A 6 45.59 -18.40 -10.54
C SER A 6 44.07 -18.44 -10.51
N GLY A 7 43.46 -17.65 -9.62
CA GLY A 7 42.02 -17.42 -9.59
C GLY A 7 41.58 -16.69 -10.84
N ALA A 8 41.07 -17.42 -11.83
CA ALA A 8 40.26 -16.85 -12.88
C ALA A 8 39.01 -16.24 -12.23
N SER A 9 38.94 -14.92 -12.14
CA SER A 9 37.73 -14.22 -11.76
C SER A 9 36.68 -14.52 -12.82
N CYS A 10 35.70 -15.37 -12.49
CA CYS A 10 34.50 -15.55 -13.28
C CYS A 10 33.82 -14.18 -13.37
N GLY A 11 33.92 -13.54 -14.53
CA GLY A 11 33.27 -12.29 -14.84
C GLY A 11 31.76 -12.50 -14.80
N VAL A 12 31.16 -12.19 -13.65
CA VAL A 12 29.72 -11.94 -13.58
C VAL A 12 29.44 -10.75 -14.50
N ASN A 13 28.87 -11.02 -15.67
CA ASN A 13 28.36 -9.99 -16.57
C ASN A 13 27.30 -9.19 -15.80
N ALA A 14 27.71 -8.09 -15.19
CA ALA A 14 26.83 -7.15 -14.52
C ALA A 14 26.02 -6.43 -15.59
N VAL A 15 24.87 -7.00 -15.96
CA VAL A 15 23.92 -6.36 -16.87
C VAL A 15 23.44 -5.08 -16.20
N ALA A 16 23.65 -3.94 -16.86
CA ALA A 16 23.18 -2.66 -16.38
C ALA A 16 21.65 -2.72 -16.11
N PRO A 17 21.16 -2.15 -15.01
CA PRO A 17 19.75 -2.22 -14.66
C PRO A 17 18.90 -1.58 -15.76
N VAL A 18 18.00 -2.37 -16.36
CA VAL A 18 17.10 -1.91 -17.42
C VAL A 18 15.86 -1.27 -16.80
N ASN A 19 15.44 -0.12 -17.33
CA ASN A 19 14.22 0.55 -16.87
C ASN A 19 12.98 -0.33 -17.14
N ALA A 20 12.28 -0.73 -16.07
CA ALA A 20 11.09 -1.57 -16.14
C ALA A 20 9.97 -1.00 -17.04
N LYS A 21 9.81 0.33 -17.11
CA LYS A 21 8.82 0.98 -18.01
C LYS A 21 9.16 0.74 -19.48
N ARG A 22 10.46 0.72 -19.83
CA ARG A 22 10.93 0.45 -21.19
C ARG A 22 10.66 -1.01 -21.56
N VAL A 23 10.96 -1.95 -20.66
CA VAL A 23 10.66 -3.38 -20.85
C VAL A 23 9.16 -3.59 -21.06
N TYR A 24 8.33 -3.01 -20.18
CA TYR A 24 6.87 -3.10 -20.30
C TYR A 24 6.36 -2.59 -21.65
N ARG A 25 6.86 -1.45 -22.14
CA ARG A 25 6.44 -0.87 -23.42
C ARG A 25 6.81 -1.76 -24.61
N VAL A 26 8.02 -2.31 -24.62
CA VAL A 26 8.46 -3.26 -25.66
C VAL A 26 7.58 -4.51 -25.65
N MET A 27 7.37 -5.11 -24.48
CA MET A 27 6.49 -6.28 -24.34
C MET A 27 5.07 -5.98 -24.80
N ARG A 28 4.54 -4.78 -24.52
CA ARG A 28 3.21 -4.35 -24.98
C ARG A 28 3.13 -4.25 -26.50
N THR A 29 4.12 -3.63 -27.14
CA THR A 29 4.18 -3.50 -28.62
C THR A 29 4.22 -4.86 -29.31
N HIS A 30 4.92 -5.83 -28.73
CA HIS A 30 5.07 -7.17 -29.30
C HIS A 30 4.04 -8.19 -28.79
N ALA A 31 2.98 -7.77 -28.08
CA ALA A 31 1.96 -8.65 -27.51
C ALA A 31 2.51 -9.79 -26.61
N LEU A 32 3.63 -9.52 -25.91
CA LEU A 32 4.31 -10.45 -25.00
C LEU A 32 3.87 -10.31 -23.54
N LEU A 33 2.89 -9.45 -23.26
CA LEU A 33 2.33 -9.32 -21.92
C LEU A 33 1.46 -10.53 -21.59
N ILE A 34 1.59 -11.03 -20.36
CA ILE A 34 0.69 -12.06 -19.83
C ILE A 34 -0.75 -11.58 -19.98
N GLN A 35 -1.62 -12.43 -20.55
CA GLN A 35 -3.03 -12.13 -20.67
C GLN A 35 -3.61 -11.87 -19.28
N ARG A 36 -4.16 -10.67 -19.10
CA ARG A 36 -4.80 -10.30 -17.84
C ARG A 36 -6.08 -11.10 -17.73
N ARG A 37 -6.18 -11.97 -16.72
CA ARG A 37 -7.44 -12.64 -16.38
C ARG A 37 -8.53 -11.57 -16.25
N PRO A 38 -9.68 -11.68 -16.95
CA PRO A 38 -10.79 -10.77 -16.75
C PRO A 38 -11.16 -10.82 -15.27
N GLN A 39 -10.97 -9.71 -14.58
CA GLN A 39 -11.46 -9.61 -13.21
C GLN A 39 -12.97 -9.43 -13.32
N PRO A 40 -13.79 -10.29 -12.69
CA PRO A 40 -15.23 -10.06 -12.68
C PRO A 40 -15.47 -8.64 -12.16
N PRO A 41 -16.41 -7.88 -12.75
CA PRO A 41 -16.75 -6.57 -12.23
C PRO A 41 -17.05 -6.73 -10.74
N ARG A 42 -16.26 -6.07 -9.89
CA ARG A 42 -16.56 -6.02 -8.47
C ARG A 42 -17.94 -5.38 -8.38
N ALA A 43 -18.93 -6.13 -7.91
CA ALA A 43 -20.23 -5.57 -7.62
C ALA A 43 -20.00 -4.41 -6.66
N GLN A 44 -20.14 -3.18 -7.16
CA GLN A 44 -20.05 -2.00 -6.32
C GLN A 44 -21.27 -2.11 -5.41
N ARG A 45 -21.06 -2.58 -4.17
CA ARG A 45 -22.07 -2.48 -3.12
C ARG A 45 -22.17 -1.01 -2.76
N ARG A 46 -22.79 -0.22 -3.62
CA ARG A 46 -23.28 1.10 -3.26
C ARG A 46 -24.30 0.83 -2.16
N HIS A 47 -23.94 1.25 -0.96
CA HIS A 47 -24.88 1.29 0.13
C HIS A 47 -25.77 2.51 -0.12
N ASP A 48 -27.09 2.31 -0.17
CA ASP A 48 -28.06 3.42 -0.21
C ASP A 48 -28.27 4.04 1.18
N GLY A 49 -27.47 3.61 2.17
CA GLY A 49 -27.53 4.11 3.53
C GLY A 49 -27.05 5.55 3.61
N LYS A 50 -27.89 6.43 4.16
CA LYS A 50 -27.48 7.77 4.59
C LYS A 50 -26.52 7.61 5.77
N VAL A 51 -25.26 8.05 5.60
CA VAL A 51 -24.25 8.01 6.67
C VAL A 51 -24.34 9.26 7.55
N ALA A 52 -24.68 10.41 6.95
CA ALA A 52 -24.81 11.67 7.66
C ALA A 52 -26.09 11.76 8.52
N VAL A 53 -25.95 12.29 9.72
CA VAL A 53 -27.06 12.55 10.67
C VAL A 53 -27.26 14.06 10.83
N GLU A 54 -28.43 14.47 11.32
CA GLU A 54 -28.78 15.90 11.43
C GLU A 54 -28.20 16.59 12.67
N HIS A 55 -27.98 15.83 13.76
CA HIS A 55 -27.39 16.38 14.98
C HIS A 55 -26.17 15.56 15.41
N SER A 56 -25.22 16.24 16.03
CA SER A 56 -24.02 15.63 16.62
C SER A 56 -24.37 14.59 17.69
N ASN A 57 -23.45 13.67 17.94
CA ASN A 57 -23.53 12.60 18.93
C ASN A 57 -24.67 11.59 18.72
N GLN A 58 -25.16 11.45 17.48
CA GLN A 58 -26.14 10.43 17.11
C GLN A 58 -25.51 9.25 16.37
N ARG A 59 -24.44 9.48 15.61
CA ARG A 59 -23.76 8.44 14.85
C ARG A 59 -22.29 8.79 14.68
N TRP A 60 -21.45 7.78 14.85
CA TRP A 60 -20.01 7.87 14.67
C TRP A 60 -19.51 6.92 13.61
N CYS A 61 -18.47 7.37 12.92
CA CYS A 61 -17.86 6.72 11.78
C CYS A 61 -16.38 6.52 12.14
N SER A 62 -15.88 5.28 12.11
CA SER A 62 -14.44 5.03 12.23
C SER A 62 -13.80 4.91 10.86
N ASP A 63 -12.64 5.53 10.68
CA ASP A 63 -11.84 5.41 9.46
C ASP A 63 -10.35 5.42 9.81
N GLY A 64 -9.52 4.89 8.92
CA GLY A 64 -8.09 4.84 9.11
C GLY A 64 -7.32 4.66 7.80
N PHE A 65 -6.10 5.18 7.79
CA PHE A 65 -5.19 5.05 6.67
C PHE A 65 -3.76 4.81 7.14
N GLU A 66 -2.94 4.31 6.22
CA GLU A 66 -1.52 4.11 6.43
C GLU A 66 -0.73 4.96 5.44
N PHE A 67 0.35 5.59 5.92
CA PHE A 67 1.32 6.26 5.05
C PHE A 67 2.74 5.96 5.50
N ARG A 68 3.67 6.01 4.55
CA ARG A 68 5.10 5.83 4.84
C ARG A 68 5.75 7.16 5.16
N CYS A 69 6.46 7.20 6.28
CA CYS A 69 7.33 8.30 6.68
C CYS A 69 8.65 8.26 5.92
N ASP A 70 9.40 9.36 5.92
CA ASP A 70 10.68 9.47 5.21
C ASP A 70 11.75 8.49 5.71
N ASN A 71 11.65 8.08 6.99
CA ASN A 71 12.51 7.06 7.60
C ASN A 71 12.16 5.61 7.16
N GLY A 72 11.16 5.43 6.29
CA GLY A 72 10.70 4.14 5.80
C GLY A 72 9.68 3.43 6.70
N GLU A 73 9.38 3.97 7.88
CA GLU A 73 8.36 3.42 8.78
C GLU A 73 6.96 3.67 8.22
N VAL A 74 6.03 2.77 8.53
CA VAL A 74 4.61 2.92 8.18
C VAL A 74 3.89 3.46 9.40
N LEU A 75 3.35 4.68 9.32
CA LEU A 75 2.44 5.22 10.31
C LEU A 75 1.01 4.81 9.94
N ARG A 76 0.31 4.23 10.90
CA ARG A 76 -1.10 3.90 10.82
C ARG A 76 -1.86 4.91 11.65
N MET A 77 -2.85 5.56 11.07
CA MET A 77 -3.71 6.48 11.79
C MET A 77 -5.17 6.02 11.70
N THR A 78 -5.88 6.07 12.83
CA THR A 78 -7.30 5.75 12.95
C THR A 78 -8.02 6.88 13.69
N PHE A 79 -9.24 7.18 13.27
CA PHE A 79 -10.08 8.24 13.82
C PHE A 79 -11.47 7.70 14.14
N ALA A 80 -12.11 8.33 15.13
CA ALA A 80 -13.55 8.32 15.31
C ALA A 80 -14.08 9.71 14.93
N LEU A 81 -14.96 9.77 13.93
CA LEU A 81 -15.57 10.99 13.41
C LEU A 81 -17.05 11.05 13.82
N ASP A 82 -17.54 12.23 14.16
CA ASP A 82 -18.97 12.51 14.21
C ASP A 82 -19.53 12.56 12.78
N CYS A 83 -20.59 11.80 12.48
CA CYS A 83 -21.13 11.76 11.12
C CYS A 83 -22.04 12.98 10.80
N CYS A 84 -22.22 13.94 11.71
CA CYS A 84 -22.94 15.20 11.49
C CYS A 84 -22.05 16.25 10.81
N ASP A 85 -20.89 16.54 11.41
CA ASP A 85 -19.96 17.62 11.00
C ASP A 85 -18.58 17.12 10.55
N HIS A 86 -18.35 15.81 10.62
CA HIS A 86 -17.06 15.16 10.34
C HIS A 86 -15.93 15.61 11.28
N GLU A 87 -16.26 16.08 12.49
CA GLU A 87 -15.26 16.40 13.50
C GLU A 87 -14.63 15.12 14.07
N ALA A 88 -13.30 15.12 14.21
CA ALA A 88 -12.57 14.01 14.82
C ALA A 88 -12.66 14.10 16.35
N MET A 89 -13.43 13.19 16.93
CA MET A 89 -13.63 13.13 18.39
C MET A 89 -12.47 12.47 19.13
N SER A 90 -11.83 11.51 18.47
CA SER A 90 -10.66 10.82 18.99
C SER A 90 -9.86 10.25 17.83
N TRP A 91 -8.54 10.14 18.02
CA TRP A 91 -7.64 9.60 17.04
C TRP A 91 -6.46 8.92 17.71
N MET A 92 -5.85 7.99 16.99
CA MET A 92 -4.68 7.26 17.44
C MET A 92 -3.74 7.03 16.26
N ALA A 93 -2.46 7.28 16.47
CA ALA A 93 -1.41 7.06 15.48
C ALA A 93 -0.35 6.13 16.06
N THR A 94 0.05 5.13 15.29
CA THR A 94 1.03 4.14 15.71
C THR A 94 1.89 3.66 14.54
N THR A 95 3.17 3.41 14.82
CA THR A 95 4.07 2.73 13.89
C THR A 95 3.97 1.20 14.00
N ALA A 96 3.38 0.71 15.10
CA ALA A 96 3.05 -0.70 15.32
C ALA A 96 1.68 -1.06 14.71
N GLY A 97 1.18 -2.26 14.99
CA GLY A 97 -0.19 -2.66 14.67
C GLY A 97 -1.18 -2.25 15.76
N TYR A 98 -2.48 -2.24 15.44
CA TYR A 98 -3.50 -1.95 16.45
C TYR A 98 -3.76 -3.17 17.36
N SER A 99 -3.58 -3.01 18.67
CA SER A 99 -3.95 -4.00 19.68
C SER A 99 -5.02 -3.44 20.62
N GLY A 100 -5.77 -4.31 21.32
CA GLY A 100 -6.81 -3.87 22.26
C GLY A 100 -6.29 -3.13 23.50
N ASN A 101 -4.97 -3.11 23.73
CA ASN A 101 -4.32 -2.42 24.85
C ASN A 101 -3.45 -1.27 24.33
N MET A 102 -4.08 -0.32 23.65
CA MET A 102 -3.42 0.92 23.27
C MET A 102 -4.06 2.04 24.08
N ALA A 103 -3.38 2.41 25.14
CA ALA A 103 -3.71 3.47 26.08
C ALA A 103 -2.61 4.54 26.03
#